data_AF-A0A7Y0JLH0-F1
#
_entry.id   AF-A0A7Y0JLH0-F1
#
_cell.length_a   1.000
_cell.length_b   1.000
_cell.length_c   1.000
_cell.angle_alpha   90.00
_cell.angle_beta   90.00
_cell.angle_gamma   90.00
#
_symmetry.space_group_name_H-M   'P 1'
#
loop_
_entity.id
_entity.type
_entity.pdbx_description
1 polymer ?
#
loop_
_entity_poly.entity_id
_entity_poly.type
_entity_poly.pdbx_seq_one_letter_code
_entity_poly.pdbx_strand_id
1 'polypeptide(L)'
;MRLRRNLTTLSFLAPALIGIVVFLVYPLVSAAYFSLTKFDLLTVPKWVGLDNYKSMIDDPFLLQAARNTLWMVVVFVPARIIGAIGLSMLLTQLKRGAGFFRTVFYLPALVPPVAATIAFVYLLKPGTGPVNHFLAKIGIDGPLWFNSPAWAKPALVLLGLWAVGDLMIIFLAAVLGVPESLYEAASLDGANAWQRFWSITLPSIRPVILFAAVTGVIYTLQYFDQAAVAGSIASGQATTGAGISQSFGYPDGSTFTYPLWLYTVGFRYNALGYANALAIVLFVVALGVTVIMLRRARAFSVEEA
;
A
#
# COMPACT_ATOMS: atom_id res chain seq x y z
N MET A 1 24.88 41.09 -5.96
CA MET A 1 25.43 39.86 -5.33
C MET A 1 24.36 38.81 -5.01
N ARG A 2 23.26 39.14 -4.32
CA ARG A 2 22.16 38.19 -4.02
C ARG A 2 21.48 37.59 -5.26
N LEU A 3 21.29 38.37 -6.33
CA LEU A 3 20.66 37.90 -7.58
C LEU A 3 21.49 36.81 -8.28
N ARG A 4 22.82 37.01 -8.40
CA ARG A 4 23.73 36.01 -8.98
C ARG A 4 23.75 34.73 -8.15
N ARG A 5 23.77 34.84 -6.81
CA ARG A 5 23.70 33.68 -5.91
C ARG A 5 22.40 32.89 -6.10
N ASN A 6 21.26 33.57 -6.17
CA ASN A 6 19.96 32.92 -6.37
C ASN A 6 19.86 32.26 -7.75
N LEU A 7 20.39 32.90 -8.80
CA LEU A 7 20.45 32.32 -10.14
C LEU A 7 21.34 31.07 -10.18
N THR A 8 22.51 31.10 -9.53
CA THR A 8 23.38 29.92 -9.40
C THR A 8 22.68 28.78 -8.64
N THR A 9 22.03 29.07 -7.51
CA THR A 9 21.23 28.07 -6.78
C THR A 9 20.10 27.52 -7.66
N LEU A 10 19.41 28.37 -8.41
CA LEU A 10 18.36 27.94 -9.33
C LEU A 10 18.91 27.07 -10.46
N SER A 11 20.10 27.35 -10.99
CA SER A 11 20.74 26.49 -12.00
C SER A 11 21.02 25.08 -11.48
N PHE A 12 21.43 24.94 -10.22
CA PHE A 12 21.62 23.63 -9.59
C PHE A 12 20.29 22.90 -9.31
N LEU A 13 19.23 23.64 -9.01
CA LEU A 13 17.88 23.07 -8.80
C LEU A 13 17.12 22.80 -10.10
N ALA A 14 17.49 23.48 -11.19
CA ALA A 14 16.74 23.48 -12.44
C ALA A 14 16.48 22.06 -13.00
N PRO A 15 17.44 21.12 -13.06
CA PRO A 15 17.17 19.78 -13.55
C PRO A 15 16.10 19.05 -12.74
N ALA A 16 16.14 19.16 -11.42
CA ALA A 16 15.16 18.56 -10.52
C ALA A 16 13.77 19.22 -10.67
N LEU A 17 13.72 20.55 -10.73
CA LEU A 17 12.47 21.30 -10.91
C LEU A 17 11.82 21.02 -12.27
N ILE A 18 12.62 20.96 -13.34
CA ILE A 18 12.14 20.58 -14.68
C ILE A 18 11.55 19.17 -14.62
N GLY A 19 12.25 18.22 -13.99
CA GLY A 19 11.75 16.86 -13.81
C GLY A 19 10.40 16.83 -13.07
N ILE A 20 10.28 17.56 -11.96
CA ILE A 20 9.02 17.66 -11.21
C ILE A 20 7.90 18.26 -12.08
N VAL A 21 8.18 19.34 -12.81
CA VAL A 21 7.14 19.98 -13.65
C VAL A 21 6.70 19.05 -14.77
N VAL A 22 7.65 18.43 -15.48
CA VAL A 22 7.36 17.60 -16.67
C VAL A 22 6.74 16.26 -16.29
N PHE A 23 7.21 15.59 -15.24
CA PHE A 23 6.80 14.22 -14.92
C PHE A 23 5.77 14.12 -13.80
N LEU A 24 5.51 15.19 -13.04
CA LEU A 24 4.52 15.18 -11.95
C LEU A 24 3.43 16.24 -12.16
N VAL A 25 3.80 17.52 -12.31
CA VAL A 25 2.81 18.60 -12.40
C VAL A 25 2.03 18.53 -13.70
N TYR A 26 2.71 18.37 -14.84
CA TYR A 26 2.06 18.32 -16.14
C TYR A 26 1.08 17.14 -16.28
N PRO A 27 1.42 15.88 -15.93
CA PRO A 27 0.47 14.78 -15.98
C PRO A 27 -0.71 14.96 -15.01
N LEU A 28 -0.49 15.51 -13.82
CA LEU A 28 -1.56 15.78 -12.85
C LEU A 28 -2.56 16.81 -13.39
N VAL A 29 -2.07 17.92 -13.93
CA VAL A 29 -2.93 18.96 -14.53
C VAL A 29 -3.64 18.42 -15.76
N SER A 30 -2.95 17.62 -16.58
CA SER A 30 -3.53 16.97 -17.75
C SER A 30 -4.63 15.99 -17.37
N ALA A 31 -4.44 15.18 -16.32
CA ALA A 31 -5.47 14.29 -15.79
C ALA A 31 -6.69 15.08 -15.29
N ALA A 32 -6.47 16.19 -14.59
CA ALA A 32 -7.55 17.08 -14.14
C ALA A 32 -8.30 17.75 -15.30
N TYR A 33 -7.61 18.05 -16.41
CA TYR A 33 -8.25 18.55 -17.62
C TYR A 33 -9.06 17.44 -18.31
N PHE A 34 -8.45 16.27 -18.54
CA PHE A 34 -9.10 15.17 -19.24
C PHE A 34 -10.27 14.57 -18.46
N SER A 35 -10.27 14.66 -17.12
CA SER A 35 -11.40 14.24 -16.30
C SER A 35 -12.69 15.04 -16.59
N LEU A 36 -12.57 16.23 -17.19
CA LEU A 36 -13.69 17.09 -17.61
C LEU A 36 -14.06 16.90 -19.09
N THR A 37 -13.45 15.91 -19.75
CA THR A 37 -13.64 15.62 -21.16
C THR A 37 -14.10 14.19 -21.40
N LYS A 38 -14.83 13.96 -22.49
CA LYS A 38 -14.95 12.64 -23.10
C LYS A 38 -13.73 12.42 -23.98
N PHE A 39 -12.82 11.57 -23.51
CA PHE A 39 -11.56 11.28 -24.16
C PHE A 39 -11.30 9.78 -24.21
N ASP A 40 -10.91 9.29 -25.39
CA ASP A 40 -10.75 7.87 -25.71
C ASP A 40 -9.44 7.55 -26.47
N LEU A 41 -8.45 8.44 -26.43
CA LEU A 41 -7.18 8.44 -27.22
C LEU A 41 -7.34 8.56 -28.73
N LEU A 42 -8.46 8.12 -29.30
CA LEU A 42 -8.66 8.02 -30.74
C LEU A 42 -9.28 9.27 -31.35
N THR A 43 -10.09 9.99 -30.55
CA THR A 43 -10.80 11.18 -30.98
C THR A 43 -10.34 12.42 -30.22
N VAL A 44 -10.59 13.59 -30.82
CA VAL A 44 -10.31 14.88 -30.16
C VAL A 44 -11.14 14.97 -28.88
N PRO A 45 -10.55 15.27 -27.71
CA PRO A 45 -11.27 15.39 -26.45
C PRO A 45 -12.44 16.37 -26.55
N LYS A 46 -13.63 15.93 -26.14
CA LYS A 46 -14.83 16.79 -26.09
C LYS A 46 -15.10 17.21 -24.67
N TRP A 47 -15.23 18.51 -24.41
CA TRP A 47 -15.58 19.01 -23.08
C TRP A 47 -16.98 18.54 -22.68
N VAL A 48 -17.09 17.87 -21.52
CA VAL A 48 -18.36 17.38 -20.95
C VAL A 48 -18.60 17.88 -19.52
N GLY A 49 -17.75 18.80 -19.04
CA GLY A 49 -17.84 19.34 -17.68
C GLY A 49 -17.77 18.22 -16.63
N LEU A 50 -18.74 18.17 -15.73
CA LEU A 50 -18.75 17.22 -14.61
C LEU A 50 -19.45 15.89 -14.92
N ASP A 51 -19.80 15.61 -16.17
CA ASP A 51 -20.60 14.42 -16.49
C ASP A 51 -19.89 13.10 -16.13
N ASN A 52 -18.57 13.02 -16.31
CA ASN A 52 -17.79 11.86 -15.83
C ASN A 52 -17.96 11.62 -14.33
N TYR A 53 -18.03 12.68 -13.52
CA TYR A 53 -18.21 12.58 -12.07
C TYR A 53 -19.64 12.19 -11.68
N LYS A 54 -20.65 12.61 -12.45
CA LYS A 54 -22.04 12.15 -12.24
C LYS A 54 -22.16 10.66 -12.52
N SER A 55 -21.54 10.17 -13.60
CA SER A 55 -21.53 8.75 -13.96
C SER A 55 -20.92 7.85 -12.88
N MET A 56 -20.06 8.38 -12.00
CA MET A 56 -19.50 7.63 -10.87
C MET A 56 -20.56 7.23 -9.85
N ILE A 57 -21.62 8.03 -9.69
CA ILE A 57 -22.64 7.81 -8.66
C ILE A 57 -23.42 6.51 -8.95
N ASP A 58 -23.66 6.24 -10.22
CA ASP A 58 -24.43 5.09 -10.70
C ASP A 58 -23.53 3.90 -11.10
N ASP A 59 -22.22 3.96 -10.86
CA ASP A 59 -21.27 2.91 -11.22
C ASP A 59 -21.22 1.81 -10.14
N PRO A 60 -21.84 0.63 -10.38
CA PRO A 60 -21.87 -0.45 -9.39
C PRO A 60 -20.49 -1.04 -9.12
N PHE A 61 -19.59 -1.00 -10.11
CA PHE A 61 -18.24 -1.53 -9.99
C PHE A 61 -17.35 -0.60 -9.16
N LEU A 62 -17.57 0.71 -9.26
CA LEU A 62 -16.86 1.70 -8.46
C LEU A 62 -17.09 1.48 -6.95
N LEU A 63 -18.35 1.26 -6.55
CA LEU A 63 -18.67 1.05 -5.13
C LEU A 63 -18.03 -0.23 -4.59
N GLN A 64 -18.04 -1.32 -5.37
CA GLN A 64 -17.36 -2.56 -5.01
C GLN A 64 -15.84 -2.34 -4.90
N ALA A 65 -15.24 -1.67 -5.88
CA ALA A 65 -13.81 -1.38 -5.89
C ALA A 65 -13.36 -0.50 -4.72
N ALA A 66 -14.15 0.52 -4.39
CA ALA A 66 -13.93 1.39 -3.24
C ALA A 66 -14.02 0.61 -1.92
N ARG A 67 -15.05 -0.24 -1.76
CA ARG A 67 -15.22 -1.08 -0.56
C ARG A 67 -14.07 -2.06 -0.37
N ASN A 68 -13.62 -2.72 -1.43
CA ASN A 68 -12.49 -3.64 -1.36
C ASN A 68 -11.19 -2.92 -1.01
N THR A 69 -10.95 -1.74 -1.60
CA THR A 69 -9.76 -0.93 -1.31
C THR A 69 -9.78 -0.42 0.13
N LEU A 70 -10.94 0.05 0.62
CA LEU A 70 -11.08 0.50 1.99
C LEU A 70 -10.91 -0.65 2.99
N TRP A 71 -11.49 -1.82 2.69
CA TRP A 71 -11.26 -3.03 3.48
C TRP A 71 -9.76 -3.34 3.55
N MET A 72 -9.07 -3.24 2.42
CA MET A 72 -7.63 -3.45 2.37
C MET A 72 -6.89 -2.44 3.23
N VAL A 73 -7.21 -1.14 3.15
CA VAL A 73 -6.61 -0.11 4.00
C VAL A 73 -6.80 -0.42 5.48
N VAL A 74 -8.02 -0.75 5.90
CA VAL A 74 -8.36 -0.97 7.33
C VAL A 74 -7.74 -2.24 7.89
N VAL A 75 -7.57 -3.29 7.08
CA VAL A 75 -7.01 -4.57 7.55
C VAL A 75 -5.50 -4.63 7.36
N PHE A 76 -5.02 -4.32 6.16
CA PHE A 76 -3.61 -4.51 5.80
C PHE A 76 -2.69 -3.51 6.50
N VAL A 77 -3.06 -2.23 6.57
CA VAL A 77 -2.17 -1.21 7.16
C VAL A 77 -1.91 -1.49 8.65
N PRO A 78 -2.93 -1.72 9.50
CA PRO A 78 -2.68 -2.06 10.90
C PRO A 78 -1.96 -3.39 11.05
N ALA A 79 -2.34 -4.43 10.29
CA ALA A 79 -1.65 -5.72 10.35
C ALA A 79 -0.16 -5.59 10.00
N ARG A 80 0.18 -4.79 9.00
CA ARG A 80 1.57 -4.53 8.59
C ARG A 80 2.34 -3.78 9.67
N ILE A 81 1.75 -2.76 10.30
CA ILE A 81 2.39 -2.02 11.39
C ILE A 81 2.61 -2.92 12.61
N ILE A 82 1.57 -3.66 13.03
CA ILE A 82 1.64 -4.56 14.18
C ILE A 82 2.68 -5.66 13.92
N GLY A 83 2.67 -6.26 12.73
CA GLY A 83 3.65 -7.27 12.34
C GLY A 83 5.08 -6.73 12.32
N ALA A 84 5.28 -5.52 11.80
CA ALA A 84 6.58 -4.88 11.77
C ALA A 84 7.11 -4.53 13.18
N ILE A 85 6.26 -3.98 14.05
CA ILE A 85 6.61 -3.69 15.45
C ILE A 85 6.94 -5.00 16.18
N GLY A 86 6.09 -6.03 16.05
CA GLY A 86 6.29 -7.33 16.68
C GLY A 86 7.62 -7.98 16.27
N LEU A 87 7.91 -8.03 14.96
CA LEU A 87 9.18 -8.55 14.46
C LEU A 87 10.38 -7.69 14.93
N SER A 88 10.24 -6.36 14.93
CA SER A 88 11.31 -5.48 15.40
C SER A 88 11.64 -5.72 16.87
N MET A 89 10.64 -5.91 17.73
CA MET A 89 10.82 -6.23 19.14
C MET A 89 11.44 -7.60 19.37
N LEU A 90 11.08 -8.61 18.57
CA LEU A 90 11.73 -9.92 18.65
C LEU A 90 13.21 -9.79 18.31
N LEU A 91 13.53 -9.02 17.26
CA LEU A 91 14.92 -8.83 16.80
C LEU A 91 15.77 -7.97 17.73
N THR A 92 15.19 -7.04 18.50
CA THR A 92 15.96 -6.29 19.51
C THR A 92 16.41 -7.17 20.67
N GLN A 93 15.69 -8.24 20.97
CA GLN A 93 16.05 -9.17 22.04
C GLN A 93 17.11 -10.22 21.63
N LEU A 94 17.38 -10.37 20.33
CA LEU A 94 18.34 -11.34 19.83
C LEU A 94 19.79 -10.90 20.10
N LYS A 95 20.44 -11.57 21.07
CA LYS A 95 21.86 -11.33 21.41
C LYS A 95 22.86 -11.91 20.39
N ARG A 96 22.46 -12.94 19.63
CA ARG A 96 23.29 -13.61 18.60
C ARG A 96 22.45 -13.92 17.38
N GLY A 97 23.04 -13.85 16.19
CA GLY A 97 22.35 -14.16 14.93
C GLY A 97 21.38 -13.08 14.44
N ALA A 98 21.29 -11.91 15.08
CA ALA A 98 20.38 -10.84 14.68
C ALA A 98 20.56 -10.42 13.20
N GLY A 99 21.79 -10.39 12.69
CA GLY A 99 22.07 -10.10 11.28
C GLY A 99 21.44 -11.11 10.32
N PHE A 100 21.50 -12.41 10.64
CA PHE A 100 20.89 -13.46 9.84
C PHE A 100 19.37 -13.29 9.77
N PHE A 101 18.70 -13.13 10.92
CA PHE A 101 17.25 -12.98 10.95
C PHE A 101 16.79 -11.67 10.30
N ARG A 102 17.53 -10.56 10.45
CA ARG A 102 17.26 -9.30 9.72
C ARG A 102 17.25 -9.54 8.21
N THR A 103 18.25 -10.26 7.69
CA THR A 103 18.32 -10.59 6.25
C THR A 103 17.15 -11.48 5.84
N VAL A 104 16.85 -12.54 6.59
CA VAL A 104 15.76 -13.47 6.26
C VAL A 104 14.40 -12.77 6.22
N PHE A 105 14.09 -11.91 7.19
CA PHE A 105 12.82 -11.18 7.22
C PHE A 105 12.76 -10.04 6.21
N TYR A 106 13.90 -9.46 5.82
CA TYR A 106 13.96 -8.40 4.81
C TYR A 106 13.91 -8.92 3.38
N LEU A 107 14.47 -10.09 3.10
CA LEU A 107 14.61 -10.66 1.76
C LEU A 107 13.30 -10.73 0.95
N PRO A 108 12.14 -11.10 1.55
CA PRO A 108 10.85 -11.03 0.86
C PRO A 108 10.49 -9.66 0.28
N ALA A 109 10.87 -8.57 0.95
CA ALA A 109 10.57 -7.20 0.51
C ALA A 109 11.36 -6.80 -0.76
N LEU A 110 12.41 -7.55 -1.11
CA LEU A 110 13.21 -7.35 -2.31
C LEU A 110 12.65 -8.08 -3.53
N VAL A 111 11.70 -9.01 -3.34
CA VAL A 111 11.12 -9.79 -4.42
C VAL A 111 10.18 -8.90 -5.24
N PRO A 112 10.28 -8.87 -6.59
CA PRO A 112 9.36 -8.10 -7.41
C PRO A 112 7.89 -8.47 -7.14
N PRO A 113 6.97 -7.50 -6.96
CA PRO A 113 5.59 -7.76 -6.56
C PRO A 113 4.88 -8.80 -7.43
N VAL A 114 5.03 -8.71 -8.76
CA VAL A 114 4.44 -9.65 -9.72
C VAL A 114 4.93 -11.08 -9.49
N ALA A 115 6.25 -11.27 -9.38
CA ALA A 115 6.86 -12.58 -9.15
C ALA A 115 6.45 -13.17 -7.79
N ALA A 116 6.43 -12.33 -6.75
CA ALA A 116 5.96 -12.70 -5.42
C ALA A 116 4.50 -13.16 -5.46
N THR A 117 3.62 -12.41 -6.13
CA THR A 117 2.20 -12.78 -6.26
C THR A 117 2.01 -14.09 -7.00
N ILE A 118 2.69 -14.30 -8.13
CA ILE A 118 2.61 -15.56 -8.89
C ILE A 118 3.00 -16.74 -7.98
N ALA A 119 4.16 -16.64 -7.32
CA ALA A 119 4.62 -17.69 -6.40
C ALA A 119 3.60 -17.96 -5.29
N PHE A 120 3.05 -16.91 -4.68
CA PHE A 120 2.07 -17.02 -3.61
C PHE A 120 0.75 -17.68 -4.05
N VAL A 121 0.27 -17.35 -5.26
CA VAL A 121 -0.92 -17.98 -5.83
C VAL A 121 -0.70 -19.49 -6.04
N TYR A 122 0.47 -19.90 -6.51
CA TYR A 122 0.82 -21.32 -6.63
C TYR A 122 0.99 -22.01 -5.27
N LEU A 123 1.64 -21.35 -4.30
CA LEU A 123 1.79 -21.87 -2.93
C LEU A 123 0.44 -22.14 -2.26
N LEU A 124 -0.52 -21.24 -2.48
CA LEU A 124 -1.87 -21.28 -1.93
C LEU A 124 -2.89 -21.96 -2.86
N LYS A 125 -2.45 -22.65 -3.91
CA LYS A 125 -3.37 -23.30 -4.86
C LYS A 125 -4.17 -24.40 -4.14
N PRO A 126 -5.52 -24.42 -4.22
CA PRO A 126 -6.31 -25.48 -3.58
C PRO A 126 -5.97 -26.87 -4.11
N GLY A 127 -5.91 -27.86 -3.21
CA GLY A 127 -5.66 -29.28 -3.51
C GLY A 127 -4.25 -29.66 -4.00
N THR A 128 -3.49 -28.71 -4.56
CA THR A 128 -2.17 -28.97 -5.16
C THR A 128 -1.04 -28.10 -4.59
N GLY A 129 -1.38 -26.99 -3.94
CA GLY A 129 -0.43 -26.09 -3.32
C GLY A 129 0.16 -26.68 -2.03
N PRO A 130 1.46 -26.46 -1.77
CA PRO A 130 2.12 -26.99 -0.58
C PRO A 130 1.47 -26.51 0.72
N VAL A 131 0.93 -25.29 0.78
CA VAL A 131 0.31 -24.76 2.00
C VAL A 131 -0.92 -25.58 2.40
N ASN A 132 -1.83 -25.87 1.46
CA ASN A 132 -2.99 -26.70 1.78
C ASN A 132 -2.59 -28.14 2.11
N HIS A 133 -1.54 -28.67 1.49
CA HIS A 133 -1.02 -29.99 1.83
C HIS A 133 -0.49 -30.04 3.28
N PHE A 134 0.19 -28.99 3.74
CA PHE A 134 0.62 -28.89 5.14
C PHE A 134 -0.55 -28.69 6.11
N LEU A 135 -1.53 -27.85 5.77
CA LEU A 135 -2.73 -27.66 6.59
C LEU A 135 -3.52 -28.97 6.76
N ALA A 136 -3.67 -29.76 5.69
CA ALA A 136 -4.34 -31.05 5.74
C ALA A 136 -3.63 -32.05 6.67
N LYS A 137 -2.28 -32.03 6.72
CA LYS A 137 -1.51 -32.90 7.64
C LYS A 137 -1.77 -32.62 9.11
N ILE A 138 -2.15 -31.40 9.46
CA ILE A 138 -2.51 -31.01 10.83
C ILE A 138 -4.04 -30.98 11.04
N GLY A 139 -4.81 -31.57 10.13
CA GLY A 139 -6.26 -31.72 10.24
C GLY A 139 -7.07 -30.46 9.88
N ILE A 140 -6.47 -29.48 9.20
CA ILE A 140 -7.15 -28.25 8.76
C ILE A 140 -7.47 -28.35 7.27
N ASP A 141 -8.74 -28.30 6.92
CA ASP A 141 -9.17 -28.10 5.53
C ASP A 141 -8.82 -26.68 5.09
N GLY A 142 -7.71 -26.56 4.34
CA GLY A 142 -7.22 -25.28 3.87
C GLY A 142 -8.24 -24.55 2.98
N PRO A 143 -8.38 -23.23 3.10
CA PRO A 143 -9.37 -22.50 2.34
C PRO A 143 -9.08 -22.55 0.84
N LEU A 144 -10.05 -22.13 0.03
CA LEU A 144 -9.86 -21.99 -1.41
C LEU A 144 -8.99 -20.76 -1.79
N TRP A 145 -8.49 -20.00 -0.82
CA TRP A 145 -7.63 -18.82 -0.99
C TRP A 145 -8.10 -17.88 -2.11
N PHE A 146 -7.32 -17.77 -3.19
CA PHE A 146 -7.63 -16.93 -4.35
C PHE A 146 -8.79 -17.46 -5.22
N ASN A 147 -9.35 -18.64 -4.93
CA ASN A 147 -10.54 -19.18 -5.57
C ASN A 147 -11.82 -19.01 -4.72
N SER A 148 -11.77 -18.27 -3.60
CA SER A 148 -12.96 -17.89 -2.82
C SER A 148 -13.05 -16.37 -2.59
N PRO A 149 -14.23 -15.74 -2.81
CA PRO A 149 -14.42 -14.31 -2.57
C PRO A 149 -14.13 -13.87 -1.13
N ALA A 150 -14.34 -14.76 -0.16
CA ALA A 150 -14.06 -14.49 1.25
C ALA A 150 -12.56 -14.50 1.58
N TRP A 151 -11.77 -15.33 0.87
CA TRP A 151 -10.38 -15.59 1.20
C TRP A 151 -9.36 -14.90 0.28
N ALA A 152 -9.76 -14.42 -0.89
CA ALA A 152 -8.84 -13.80 -1.83
C ALA A 152 -8.17 -12.53 -1.28
N LYS A 153 -8.93 -11.66 -0.58
CA LYS A 153 -8.35 -10.47 0.08
C LYS A 153 -7.47 -10.82 1.29
N PRO A 154 -7.87 -11.71 2.22
CA PRO A 154 -6.96 -12.24 3.23
C PRO A 154 -5.67 -12.84 2.66
N ALA A 155 -5.72 -13.54 1.53
CA ALA A 155 -4.52 -14.07 0.87
C ALA A 155 -3.57 -12.94 0.40
N LEU A 156 -4.12 -11.83 -0.13
CA LEU A 156 -3.34 -10.63 -0.46
C LEU A 156 -2.73 -9.96 0.79
N VAL A 157 -3.46 -9.92 1.92
CA VAL A 157 -2.92 -9.44 3.21
C VAL A 157 -1.72 -10.30 3.62
N LEU A 158 -1.86 -11.62 3.58
CA LEU A 158 -0.78 -12.55 3.96
C LEU A 158 0.46 -12.39 3.08
N LEU A 159 0.28 -12.22 1.77
CA LEU A 159 1.36 -11.90 0.85
C LEU A 159 2.07 -10.60 1.25
N GLY A 160 1.32 -9.54 1.56
CA GLY A 160 1.90 -8.28 1.99
C GLY A 160 2.60 -8.35 3.36
N LEU A 161 2.09 -9.18 4.29
CA LEU A 161 2.73 -9.43 5.59
C LEU A 161 4.01 -10.26 5.45
N TRP A 162 4.09 -11.15 4.47
CA TRP A 162 5.34 -11.84 4.15
C TRP A 162 6.44 -10.86 3.73
N ALA A 163 6.07 -9.77 3.05
CA ALA A 163 6.97 -8.69 2.63
C ALA A 163 7.12 -7.55 3.67
N VAL A 164 6.76 -7.75 4.94
CA VAL A 164 6.78 -6.71 6.00
C VAL A 164 8.18 -6.23 6.41
N GLY A 165 9.22 -6.93 5.95
CA GLY A 165 10.61 -6.73 6.39
C GLY A 165 11.16 -5.32 6.20
N ASP A 166 10.70 -4.59 5.19
CA ASP A 166 11.10 -3.21 4.95
C ASP A 166 10.66 -2.28 6.10
N LEU A 167 9.38 -2.39 6.50
CA LEU A 167 8.82 -1.62 7.60
C LEU A 167 9.37 -2.09 8.94
N MET A 168 9.65 -3.39 9.09
CA MET A 168 10.31 -3.94 10.27
C MET A 168 11.67 -3.29 10.51
N ILE A 169 12.50 -3.08 9.48
CA ILE A 169 13.82 -2.43 9.65
C ILE A 169 13.66 -0.99 10.14
N ILE A 170 12.67 -0.26 9.61
CA ILE A 170 12.38 1.12 10.05
C ILE A 170 12.00 1.12 11.54
N PHE A 171 11.09 0.24 11.97
CA PHE A 171 10.72 0.13 13.38
C PHE A 171 11.87 -0.36 14.26
N LEU A 172 12.70 -1.27 13.76
CA LEU A 172 13.88 -1.75 14.49
C LEU A 172 14.84 -0.60 14.79
N ALA A 173 15.12 0.25 13.79
CA ALA A 173 15.94 1.44 13.99
C ALA A 173 15.29 2.41 14.99
N ALA A 174 13.97 2.60 14.92
CA ALA A 174 13.23 3.47 15.85
C ALA A 174 13.28 2.96 17.29
N VAL A 175 13.06 1.66 17.52
CA VAL A 175 13.10 1.04 18.84
C VAL A 175 14.52 1.08 19.43
N LEU A 176 15.55 0.82 18.60
CA LEU A 176 16.96 0.92 19.02
C LEU A 176 17.39 2.36 19.32
N GLY A 177 16.71 3.37 18.77
CA GLY A 177 16.96 4.78 19.06
C GLY A 177 16.38 5.27 20.38
N VAL A 178 15.57 4.47 21.08
CA VAL A 178 15.01 4.85 22.39
C VAL A 178 16.13 4.79 23.44
N PRO A 179 16.36 5.88 24.23
CA PRO A 179 17.43 5.90 25.22
C PRO A 179 17.33 4.77 26.24
N GLU A 180 18.44 4.05 26.48
CA GLU A 180 18.50 2.92 27.42
C GLU A 180 18.16 3.36 28.85
N SER A 181 18.51 4.59 29.23
CA SER A 181 18.23 5.17 30.55
C SER A 181 16.73 5.17 30.92
N LEU A 182 15.83 5.29 29.95
CA LEU A 182 14.38 5.20 30.20
C LEU A 182 13.97 3.79 30.62
N TYR A 183 14.55 2.76 29.99
CA TYR A 183 14.29 1.37 30.34
C TYR A 183 14.92 0.98 31.68
N GLU A 184 16.10 1.51 32.00
CA GLU A 184 16.77 1.32 33.28
C GLU A 184 15.98 1.95 34.43
N ALA A 185 15.58 3.22 34.29
CA ALA A 185 14.76 3.91 35.29
C ALA A 185 13.46 3.14 35.57
N ALA A 186 12.75 2.74 34.51
CA ALA A 186 11.53 1.94 34.67
C ALA A 186 11.79 0.55 35.29
N SER A 187 12.99 -0.01 35.11
CA SER A 187 13.36 -1.27 35.76
C SER A 187 13.60 -1.11 37.26
N LEU A 188 14.14 0.03 37.69
CA LEU A 188 14.30 0.39 39.10
C LEU A 188 12.94 0.62 39.77
N ASP A 189 11.97 1.18 39.02
CA ASP A 189 10.59 1.36 39.47
C ASP A 189 9.75 0.07 39.44
N GLY A 190 10.36 -1.08 39.10
CA GLY A 190 9.69 -2.39 39.08
C GLY A 190 8.76 -2.61 37.88
N ALA A 191 8.84 -1.78 36.83
CA ALA A 191 7.99 -1.92 35.64
C ALA A 191 8.30 -3.21 34.87
N ASN A 192 7.26 -3.99 34.55
CA ASN A 192 7.36 -5.20 33.75
C ASN A 192 7.49 -4.88 32.24
N ALA A 193 7.80 -5.90 31.42
CA ALA A 193 8.02 -5.72 29.98
C ALA A 193 6.81 -5.14 29.23
N TRP A 194 5.59 -5.49 29.65
CA TRP A 194 4.35 -4.97 29.06
C TRP A 194 4.18 -3.48 29.35
N GLN A 195 4.40 -3.07 30.60
CA GLN A 195 4.38 -1.67 31.01
C GLN A 195 5.45 -0.85 30.27
N ARG A 196 6.68 -1.37 30.15
CA ARG A 196 7.74 -0.71 29.38
C ARG A 196 7.37 -0.53 27.91
N PHE A 197 6.74 -1.53 27.30
CA PHE A 197 6.28 -1.42 25.91
C PHE A 197 5.24 -0.31 25.73
N TRP A 198 4.18 -0.31 26.53
CA TRP A 198 3.09 0.66 26.38
C TRP A 198 3.44 2.08 26.85
N SER A 199 4.29 2.21 27.86
CA SER A 199 4.61 3.51 28.47
C SER A 199 5.89 4.15 27.95
N ILE A 200 6.82 3.38 27.37
CA ILE A 200 8.12 3.91 26.90
C ILE A 200 8.28 3.66 25.41
N THR A 201 8.30 2.40 24.97
CA THR A 201 8.61 2.06 23.58
C THR A 201 7.57 2.63 22.62
N LEU A 202 6.29 2.31 22.84
CA LEU A 202 5.21 2.70 21.93
C LEU A 202 5.06 4.22 21.82
N PRO A 203 5.10 5.01 22.93
CA PRO A 203 5.11 6.47 22.86
C PRO A 203 6.33 7.04 22.10
N SER A 204 7.52 6.51 22.37
CA SER A 204 8.76 7.00 21.74
C SER A 204 8.79 6.80 20.23
N ILE A 205 8.19 5.72 19.73
CA ILE A 205 8.13 5.42 18.28
C ILE A 205 6.86 5.93 17.59
N ARG A 206 5.98 6.68 18.28
CA ARG A 206 4.74 7.25 17.69
C ARG A 206 4.96 8.01 16.38
N PRO A 207 6.00 8.86 16.22
CA PRO A 207 6.24 9.55 14.96
C PRO A 207 6.46 8.57 13.79
N VAL A 208 7.15 7.46 14.07
CA VAL A 208 7.41 6.40 13.09
C VAL A 208 6.16 5.58 12.79
N ILE A 209 5.32 5.30 13.79
CA ILE A 209 4.01 4.67 13.59
C ILE A 209 3.13 5.50 12.67
N LEU A 210 3.07 6.82 12.92
CA LEU A 210 2.30 7.73 12.07
C LEU A 210 2.83 7.74 10.63
N PHE A 211 4.15 7.86 10.46
CA PHE A 211 4.77 7.80 9.14
C PHE A 211 4.42 6.49 8.41
N ALA A 212 4.52 5.36 9.10
CA ALA A 212 4.17 4.04 8.58
C ALA A 212 2.67 3.95 8.23
N ALA A 213 1.80 4.53 9.04
CA ALA A 213 0.36 4.56 8.80
C ALA A 213 0.01 5.41 7.57
N VAL A 214 0.54 6.62 7.46
CA VAL A 214 0.30 7.51 6.32
C VAL A 214 0.80 6.89 5.02
N THR A 215 2.06 6.45 5.00
CA THR A 215 2.65 5.82 3.81
C THR A 215 1.98 4.49 3.46
N GLY A 216 1.62 3.69 4.47
CA GLY A 216 0.87 2.45 4.30
C GLY A 216 -0.52 2.65 3.71
N VAL A 217 -1.26 3.67 4.14
CA VAL A 217 -2.55 4.03 3.55
C VAL A 217 -2.38 4.48 2.10
N ILE A 218 -1.45 5.37 1.82
CA ILE A 218 -1.17 5.86 0.45
C ILE A 218 -0.81 4.69 -0.48
N TYR A 219 0.03 3.76 -0.01
CA TYR A 219 0.41 2.56 -0.74
C TYR A 219 -0.81 1.65 -1.01
N THR A 220 -1.65 1.42 0.01
CA THR A 220 -2.79 0.51 -0.11
C THR A 220 -3.93 1.08 -0.95
N LEU A 221 -4.10 2.41 -0.98
CA LEU A 221 -5.02 3.08 -1.91
C LEU A 221 -4.61 2.89 -3.38
N GLN A 222 -3.31 2.64 -3.63
CA GLN A 222 -2.72 2.40 -4.95
C GLN A 222 -2.48 0.90 -5.23
N TYR A 223 -3.08 0.00 -4.46
CA TYR A 223 -2.83 -1.44 -4.54
C TYR A 223 -3.38 -2.04 -5.85
N PHE A 224 -2.51 -2.17 -6.85
CA PHE A 224 -2.85 -2.61 -8.20
C PHE A 224 -2.20 -3.96 -8.56
N ASP A 225 -0.87 -4.04 -8.54
CA ASP A 225 -0.11 -5.15 -9.13
C ASP A 225 -0.54 -6.52 -8.61
N GLN A 226 -0.53 -6.69 -7.29
CA GLN A 226 -0.82 -7.97 -6.67
C GLN A 226 -2.28 -8.38 -6.86
N ALA A 227 -3.20 -7.41 -6.82
CA ALA A 227 -4.63 -7.67 -7.06
C ALA A 227 -4.89 -8.10 -8.51
N ALA A 228 -4.28 -7.40 -9.47
CA ALA A 228 -4.39 -7.71 -10.89
C ALA A 228 -3.77 -9.08 -11.23
N VAL A 229 -2.56 -9.33 -10.74
CA VAL A 229 -1.81 -10.57 -11.01
C VAL A 229 -2.47 -11.75 -10.31
N ALA A 230 -2.83 -11.64 -9.03
CA ALA A 230 -3.46 -12.74 -8.30
C ALA A 230 -4.79 -13.16 -8.94
N GLY A 231 -5.64 -12.19 -9.28
CA GLY A 231 -6.91 -12.45 -9.94
C GLY A 231 -6.72 -13.16 -11.28
N SER A 232 -5.78 -12.69 -12.11
CA SER A 232 -5.51 -13.29 -13.42
C SER A 232 -5.00 -14.73 -13.31
N ILE A 233 -3.99 -14.98 -12.48
CA ILE A 233 -3.41 -16.33 -12.34
C ILE A 233 -4.43 -17.29 -11.71
N ALA A 234 -5.15 -16.87 -10.67
CA ALA A 234 -6.11 -17.71 -9.98
C ALA A 234 -7.34 -18.05 -10.83
N SER A 235 -7.72 -17.17 -11.78
CA SER A 235 -8.78 -17.46 -12.75
C SER A 235 -8.34 -18.38 -13.90
N GLY A 236 -7.10 -18.90 -13.87
CA GLY A 236 -6.53 -19.74 -14.93
C GLY A 236 -6.05 -18.96 -16.16
N GLN A 237 -5.98 -17.63 -16.09
CA GLN A 237 -5.50 -16.76 -17.16
C GLN A 237 -4.07 -16.33 -16.87
N ALA A 238 -3.10 -17.07 -17.41
CA ALA A 238 -1.67 -16.81 -17.22
C ALA A 238 -1.14 -15.62 -18.06
N THR A 239 -1.93 -14.56 -18.24
CA THR A 239 -1.50 -13.34 -18.94
C THR A 239 -1.35 -12.19 -17.97
N THR A 240 -0.12 -11.69 -17.83
CA THR A 240 0.20 -10.43 -17.16
C THR A 240 0.81 -9.51 -18.22
N GLY A 241 0.08 -8.46 -18.64
CA GLY A 241 0.48 -7.54 -19.71
C GLY A 241 -0.71 -6.96 -20.47
N ALA A 242 -0.47 -6.17 -21.51
CA ALA A 242 -1.48 -5.54 -22.39
C ALA A 242 -2.38 -6.53 -23.17
N GLY A 243 -2.33 -7.82 -22.84
CA GLY A 243 -3.32 -8.81 -23.22
C GLY A 243 -4.50 -8.75 -22.24
N ILE A 244 -5.71 -8.64 -22.77
CA ILE A 244 -6.94 -8.43 -22.01
C ILE A 244 -7.24 -9.66 -21.13
N SER A 245 -6.79 -9.67 -19.87
CA SER A 245 -7.32 -10.60 -18.87
C SER A 245 -8.83 -10.39 -18.79
N GLN A 246 -9.60 -11.46 -19.01
CA GLN A 246 -11.06 -11.35 -19.06
C GLN A 246 -11.66 -11.22 -17.65
N SER A 247 -10.94 -11.67 -16.61
CA SER A 247 -11.46 -11.79 -15.23
C SER A 247 -10.73 -10.91 -14.21
N PHE A 248 -10.69 -9.59 -14.42
CA PHE A 248 -10.22 -8.68 -13.36
C PHE A 248 -11.15 -8.77 -12.14
N GLY A 249 -10.56 -8.81 -10.95
CA GLY A 249 -11.32 -8.93 -9.70
C GLY A 249 -11.71 -10.36 -9.31
N TYR A 250 -11.27 -11.39 -10.03
CA TYR A 250 -11.54 -12.77 -9.65
C TYR A 250 -11.10 -13.08 -8.21
N PRO A 251 -11.88 -13.84 -7.44
CA PRO A 251 -13.23 -14.37 -7.74
C PRO A 251 -14.33 -13.37 -7.36
N ASP A 252 -15.40 -13.31 -8.16
CA ASP A 252 -16.61 -12.49 -7.94
C ASP A 252 -16.36 -11.01 -7.59
N GLY A 253 -15.31 -10.41 -8.18
CA GLY A 253 -14.94 -9.01 -7.92
C GLY A 253 -14.32 -8.78 -6.53
N SER A 254 -13.95 -9.82 -5.78
CA SER A 254 -13.37 -9.69 -4.43
C SER A 254 -11.97 -9.06 -4.42
N THR A 255 -11.18 -9.26 -5.48
CA THR A 255 -9.86 -8.63 -5.65
C THR A 255 -9.92 -7.34 -6.46
N PHE A 256 -11.12 -6.85 -6.76
CA PHE A 256 -11.30 -5.66 -7.56
C PHE A 256 -10.99 -4.42 -6.73
N THR A 257 -9.81 -3.84 -6.90
CA THR A 257 -9.39 -2.60 -6.21
C THR A 257 -9.69 -1.37 -7.05
N TYR A 258 -9.70 -0.19 -6.42
CA TYR A 258 -9.97 1.08 -7.08
C TYR A 258 -8.99 1.36 -8.24
N PRO A 259 -7.66 1.18 -8.07
CA PRO A 259 -6.73 1.32 -9.19
C PRO A 259 -6.96 0.30 -10.30
N LEU A 260 -7.39 -0.92 -9.96
CA LEU A 260 -7.71 -1.94 -10.95
C LEU A 260 -8.92 -1.55 -11.79
N TRP A 261 -9.94 -0.95 -11.17
CA TRP A 261 -11.09 -0.41 -11.90
C TRP A 261 -10.70 0.75 -12.81
N LEU A 262 -9.93 1.72 -12.29
CA LEU A 262 -9.39 2.84 -13.05
C LEU A 262 -8.64 2.36 -14.29
N TYR A 263 -7.73 1.38 -14.13
CA TYR A 263 -7.00 0.78 -15.24
C TYR A 263 -7.93 0.11 -16.26
N THR A 264 -8.92 -0.65 -15.78
CA THR A 264 -9.89 -1.33 -16.64
C THR A 264 -10.68 -0.33 -17.49
N VAL A 265 -11.21 0.73 -16.87
CA VAL A 265 -11.93 1.79 -17.56
C VAL A 265 -11.04 2.49 -18.60
N GLY A 266 -9.83 2.88 -18.20
CA GLY A 266 -8.94 3.68 -19.04
C GLY A 266 -8.39 2.91 -20.23
N PHE A 267 -7.90 1.68 -19.99
CA PHE A 267 -7.15 0.93 -20.98
C PHE A 267 -7.93 -0.22 -21.63
N ARG A 268 -8.93 -0.80 -20.95
CA ARG A 268 -9.76 -1.87 -21.54
C ARG A 268 -11.00 -1.30 -22.23
N TYR A 269 -11.65 -0.31 -21.62
CA TYR A 269 -12.84 0.32 -22.20
C TYR A 269 -12.54 1.59 -22.99
N ASN A 270 -11.27 2.00 -23.08
CA ASN A 270 -10.83 3.23 -23.75
C ASN A 270 -11.60 4.47 -23.26
N ALA A 271 -12.05 4.48 -22.00
CA ALA A 271 -12.81 5.57 -21.42
C ALA A 271 -11.89 6.44 -20.54
N LEU A 272 -10.82 6.99 -21.13
CA LEU A 272 -9.79 7.72 -20.39
C LEU A 272 -10.30 8.99 -19.72
N GLY A 273 -11.30 9.67 -20.29
CA GLY A 273 -11.93 10.80 -19.60
C GLY A 273 -12.51 10.39 -18.24
N TYR A 274 -13.25 9.28 -18.22
CA TYR A 274 -13.80 8.70 -17.01
C TYR A 274 -12.71 8.14 -16.08
N ALA A 275 -11.69 7.47 -16.62
CA ALA A 275 -10.54 6.99 -15.84
C ALA A 275 -9.75 8.12 -15.15
N ASN A 276 -9.59 9.26 -15.83
CA ASN A 276 -8.98 10.44 -15.24
C ASN A 276 -9.85 11.04 -14.13
N ALA A 277 -11.19 11.01 -14.25
CA ALA A 277 -12.08 11.41 -13.16
C ALA A 277 -11.90 10.49 -11.94
N LEU A 278 -11.80 9.17 -12.15
CA LEU A 278 -11.44 8.20 -11.11
C LEU A 278 -10.08 8.53 -10.46
N ALA A 279 -9.06 8.83 -11.26
CA ALA A 279 -7.73 9.19 -10.77
C ALA A 279 -7.76 10.44 -9.87
N ILE A 280 -8.49 11.48 -10.27
CA ILE A 280 -8.63 12.72 -9.49
C ILE A 280 -9.36 12.47 -8.17
N VAL A 281 -10.43 11.67 -8.18
CA VAL A 281 -11.13 11.31 -6.93
C VAL A 281 -10.21 10.54 -6.00
N LEU A 282 -9.46 9.55 -6.50
CA LEU A 282 -8.49 8.81 -5.70
C LEU A 282 -7.42 9.73 -5.10
N PHE A 283 -6.89 10.67 -5.89
CA PHE A 283 -5.94 11.68 -5.44
C PHE A 283 -6.51 12.56 -4.32
N VAL A 284 -7.72 13.08 -4.48
CA VAL A 284 -8.38 13.92 -3.47
C VAL A 284 -8.63 13.13 -2.18
N VAL A 285 -9.04 11.87 -2.28
CA VAL A 285 -9.23 10.99 -1.11
C VAL A 285 -7.90 10.73 -0.41
N ALA A 286 -6.84 10.36 -1.16
CA ALA A 286 -5.52 10.12 -0.59
C ALA A 286 -4.96 11.39 0.09
N LEU A 287 -5.11 12.55 -0.54
CA LEU A 287 -4.73 13.84 0.03
C LEU A 287 -5.52 14.16 1.30
N GLY A 288 -6.84 13.99 1.26
CA GLY A 288 -7.72 14.24 2.41
C GLY A 288 -7.36 13.37 3.61
N VAL A 289 -7.19 12.06 3.41
CA VAL A 289 -6.76 11.14 4.48
C VAL A 289 -5.39 11.51 5.03
N THR A 290 -4.43 11.81 4.14
CA THR A 290 -3.08 12.25 4.54
C THR A 290 -3.12 13.51 5.39
N VAL A 291 -3.87 14.53 4.97
CA VAL A 291 -4.02 15.80 5.70
C VAL A 291 -4.67 15.57 7.06
N ILE A 292 -5.71 14.73 7.14
CA ILE A 292 -6.39 14.40 8.41
C ILE A 292 -5.41 13.73 9.38
N MET A 293 -4.66 12.72 8.91
CA MET A 293 -3.69 12.00 9.74
C MET A 293 -2.56 12.90 10.22
N LEU A 294 -1.99 13.74 9.34
CA LEU A 294 -0.91 14.67 9.71
C LEU A 294 -1.36 15.79 10.64
N ARG A 295 -2.59 16.32 10.47
CA ARG A 295 -3.14 17.33 11.38
C ARG A 295 -3.34 16.78 12.78
N ARG A 296 -3.89 15.56 12.90
CA ARG A 296 -4.04 14.89 14.19
C ARG A 296 -2.69 14.66 14.85
N ALA A 297 -1.65 14.32 14.09
CA ALA A 297 -0.31 14.14 14.63
C ALA A 297 0.35 15.42 15.15
N ARG A 298 0.24 16.54 14.42
CA ARG A 298 0.80 17.82 14.86
C ARG A 298 0.16 18.32 16.15
N ALA A 299 -1.12 18.02 16.38
CA ALA A 299 -1.77 18.32 17.65
C ALA A 299 -1.13 17.60 18.85
N PHE A 300 -0.41 16.49 18.64
CA PHE A 300 0.30 15.74 19.68
C PHE A 300 1.80 16.05 19.76
N SER A 301 2.39 16.74 18.78
CA SER A 301 3.82 17.07 18.75
C SER A 301 4.14 18.51 19.18
N VAL A 302 3.13 19.32 19.51
CA VAL A 302 3.29 20.72 19.94
C VAL A 302 3.61 20.84 21.45
N GLU A 303 3.68 19.73 22.18
CA GLU A 303 4.06 19.70 23.60
C GLU A 303 5.58 19.62 23.86
N GLU A 304 6.43 19.66 22.81
CA GLU A 304 7.90 19.68 22.95
C GLU A 304 8.55 20.96 22.41
N ALA A 305 7.97 22.13 22.67
CA ALA A 305 8.64 23.42 22.48
C ALA A 305 8.63 24.24 23.77
#